data_AF-A0A836GYP2-F1
#
_entry.id   AF-A0A836GYP2-F1
#
_cell.length_a   1.000
_cell.length_b   1.000
_cell.length_c   1.000
_cell.angle_alpha   90.00
_cell.angle_beta   90.00
_cell.angle_gamma   90.00
#
_symmetry.space_group_name_H-M   'P 1'
#
loop_
_entity.id
_entity.type
_entity.pdbx_description
1 polymer ?
#
loop_
_entity_poly.entity_id
_entity_poly.type
_entity_poly.pdbx_seq_one_letter_code
_entity_poly.pdbx_strand_id
1 'polypeptide(L)'
;MDSVRSLAPVSQGRGIRHARAVQLVLAGLLLAALLFGGGNERGRYGNSLISARRPQWSGVLLPAMATVEPSQEWTAEEQHASDDNITVELAKFHAPEAGEVLPMNPQYNYKDEAEAEAVASRAAATAGASTESPTAHLDKLSFEELKALLSEKKGWVNLRLYKDREALIGALYDLEQKESAQIAFRAEVAAAARWYAAQQSHRKATYRGLRSSRARSDSAKPADAGDSDGVQAQYELLVLYNEADGYRSKFEELRKELQESEATSLPNLADFSIIGQAYPISSGKALIGKALQGAFFATVGLALLSDQLNFLSESARAVLRQRRGLIISTGFLLNTLSGAALQNSAFEVFLDGERIYSGLDADGRLPTAELLSNLLLERTLLKDYYAAKMMAGL
;
A
#
# COMPACT_ATOMS: atom_id res chain seq x y z
N MET A 1 -62.40 -11.79 -61.70
CA MET A 1 -62.29 -10.97 -60.48
C MET A 1 -60.94 -11.28 -59.89
N ASP A 2 -59.94 -10.56 -60.37
CA ASP A 2 -58.53 -10.88 -60.18
C ASP A 2 -57.99 -10.22 -58.91
N SER A 3 -57.33 -11.01 -58.06
CA SER A 3 -56.66 -10.56 -56.85
C SER A 3 -55.15 -10.53 -57.10
N VAL A 4 -54.62 -9.33 -57.32
CA VAL A 4 -53.17 -9.07 -57.42
C VAL A 4 -52.69 -8.56 -56.05
N ARG A 5 -51.94 -9.39 -55.32
CA ARG A 5 -51.25 -9.01 -54.07
C ARG A 5 -49.86 -8.47 -54.40
N SER A 6 -49.65 -7.20 -54.12
CA SER A 6 -48.38 -6.48 -54.17
C SER A 6 -47.53 -6.81 -52.92
N LEU A 7 -46.33 -7.34 -53.12
CA LEU A 7 -45.32 -7.56 -52.06
C LEU A 7 -44.39 -6.35 -51.96
N ALA A 8 -44.23 -5.81 -50.75
CA ALA A 8 -43.34 -4.69 -50.44
C ALA A 8 -41.86 -5.14 -50.31
N PRO A 9 -40.88 -4.30 -50.70
CA PRO A 9 -39.46 -4.65 -50.63
C PRO A 9 -38.92 -4.57 -49.19
N VAL A 10 -38.23 -5.64 -48.78
CA VAL A 10 -37.58 -5.79 -47.47
C VAL A 10 -36.28 -4.96 -47.41
N SER A 11 -36.10 -4.20 -46.33
CA SER A 11 -35.02 -3.23 -46.15
C SER A 11 -33.64 -3.90 -45.97
N GLN A 12 -32.74 -3.72 -46.94
CA GLN A 12 -31.37 -4.25 -46.98
C GLN A 12 -30.30 -3.33 -46.33
N GLY A 13 -30.67 -2.36 -45.49
CA GLY A 13 -29.78 -1.27 -45.09
C GLY A 13 -28.95 -1.45 -43.80
N ARG A 14 -29.21 -2.46 -42.96
CA ARG A 14 -28.59 -2.58 -41.62
C ARG A 14 -27.25 -3.30 -41.59
N GLY A 15 -27.01 -4.27 -42.48
CA GLY A 15 -25.78 -5.08 -42.49
C GLY A 15 -24.51 -4.30 -42.86
N ILE A 16 -24.65 -3.28 -43.72
CA ILE A 16 -23.51 -2.54 -44.28
C ILE A 16 -22.83 -1.65 -43.23
N ARG A 17 -23.57 -1.17 -42.22
CA ARG A 17 -23.03 -0.27 -41.19
C ARG A 17 -22.16 -1.02 -40.17
N HIS A 18 -22.52 -2.25 -39.80
CA HIS A 18 -21.72 -3.07 -38.89
C HIS A 18 -20.42 -3.57 -39.54
N ALA A 19 -20.46 -3.94 -40.83
CA ALA A 19 -19.26 -4.35 -41.55
C ALA A 19 -18.20 -3.22 -41.64
N ARG A 20 -18.65 -1.97 -41.85
CA ARG A 20 -17.75 -0.80 -41.90
C ARG A 20 -17.13 -0.46 -40.54
N ALA A 21 -17.89 -0.59 -39.45
CA ALA A 21 -17.37 -0.36 -38.10
C ALA A 21 -16.29 -1.38 -37.73
N VAL A 22 -16.49 -2.66 -38.04
CA VAL A 22 -15.50 -3.72 -37.80
C VAL A 22 -14.24 -3.52 -38.65
N GLN A 23 -14.39 -3.10 -39.91
CA GLN A 23 -13.25 -2.76 -40.77
C GLN A 23 -12.43 -1.57 -40.25
N LEU A 24 -13.08 -0.53 -39.71
CA LEU A 24 -12.39 0.63 -39.13
C LEU A 24 -11.64 0.27 -37.84
N VAL A 25 -12.18 -0.61 -37.00
CA VAL A 25 -11.49 -1.09 -35.79
C VAL A 25 -10.29 -1.96 -36.15
N LEU A 26 -10.44 -2.88 -37.10
CA LEU A 26 -9.32 -3.69 -37.60
C LEU A 26 -8.25 -2.84 -38.29
N ALA A 27 -8.65 -1.85 -39.09
CA ALA A 27 -7.72 -0.90 -39.70
C ALA A 27 -6.99 -0.07 -38.65
N GLY A 28 -7.68 0.39 -37.60
CA GLY A 28 -7.08 1.11 -36.48
C GLY A 28 -6.06 0.27 -35.70
N LEU A 29 -6.37 -0.99 -35.41
CA LEU A 29 -5.44 -1.92 -34.77
C LEU A 29 -4.22 -2.23 -35.65
N LEU A 30 -4.43 -2.37 -36.95
CA LEU A 30 -3.37 -2.67 -37.91
C LEU A 30 -2.47 -1.45 -38.16
N LEU A 31 -3.05 -0.24 -38.18
CA LEU A 31 -2.30 1.02 -38.27
C LEU A 31 -1.47 1.26 -37.00
N ALA A 32 -2.04 0.99 -35.82
CA ALA A 32 -1.29 1.04 -34.56
C ALA A 32 -0.13 0.04 -34.56
N ALA A 33 -0.36 -1.19 -35.01
CA ALA A 33 0.70 -2.20 -35.12
C ALA A 33 1.81 -1.79 -36.12
N LEU A 34 1.47 -1.11 -37.21
CA LEU A 34 2.45 -0.61 -38.19
C LEU A 34 3.22 0.61 -37.69
N LEU A 35 2.57 1.54 -36.99
CA LEU A 35 3.22 2.72 -36.41
C LEU A 35 4.20 2.35 -35.30
N PHE A 36 3.89 1.32 -34.51
CA PHE A 36 4.80 0.81 -33.49
C PHE A 36 5.83 -0.20 -34.01
N GLY A 37 5.57 -0.85 -35.16
CA GLY A 37 6.49 -1.83 -35.77
C GLY A 37 7.54 -1.25 -36.72
N GLY A 38 7.36 -0.03 -37.24
CA GLY A 38 8.24 0.59 -38.24
C GLY A 38 9.47 1.33 -37.70
N GLY A 39 9.65 1.39 -36.39
CA GLY A 39 10.63 2.27 -35.74
C GLY A 39 11.95 1.63 -35.33
N ASN A 40 12.40 0.55 -35.97
CA ASN A 40 13.65 -0.11 -35.56
C ASN A 40 14.61 -0.42 -36.71
N GLU A 41 15.02 0.63 -37.43
CA GLU A 41 16.33 0.66 -38.11
C GLU A 41 16.97 2.04 -37.94
N ARG A 42 17.66 2.24 -36.80
CA ARG A 42 18.95 2.98 -36.63
C ARG A 42 19.13 3.44 -35.18
N GLY A 43 20.02 2.73 -34.49
CA GLY A 43 21.06 3.21 -33.57
C GLY A 43 20.85 4.44 -32.68
N ARG A 44 21.15 4.19 -31.39
CA ARG A 44 21.58 5.14 -30.35
C ARG A 44 20.60 6.25 -29.98
N TYR A 45 19.87 6.06 -28.87
CA TYR A 45 19.85 7.03 -27.76
C TYR A 45 19.65 6.25 -26.46
N GLY A 46 20.38 6.69 -25.43
CA GLY A 46 20.58 5.99 -24.18
C GLY A 46 19.39 6.04 -23.24
N ASN A 47 19.40 5.08 -22.33
CA ASN A 47 18.60 5.04 -21.11
C ASN A 47 18.88 6.27 -20.26
N SER A 48 17.90 7.16 -20.10
CA SER A 48 17.72 7.95 -18.88
C SER A 48 16.31 8.51 -18.87
N LEU A 49 15.56 8.29 -17.78
CA LEU A 49 14.53 9.19 -17.21
C LEU A 49 13.60 8.39 -16.29
N ILE A 50 14.03 8.17 -15.04
CA ILE A 50 13.22 8.39 -13.82
C ILE A 50 14.21 8.78 -12.72
N SER A 51 14.50 10.07 -12.59
CA SER A 51 15.16 10.63 -11.39
C SER A 51 14.07 10.97 -10.38
N ALA A 52 13.81 10.04 -9.46
CA ALA A 52 12.97 10.30 -8.29
C ALA A 52 13.78 11.11 -7.26
N ARG A 53 13.22 12.25 -6.86
CA ARG A 53 13.66 13.06 -5.72
C ARG A 53 13.76 12.20 -4.46
N ARG A 54 14.85 12.37 -3.69
CA ARG A 54 15.01 11.79 -2.35
C ARG A 54 13.93 12.35 -1.40
N PRO A 55 13.18 11.51 -0.67
CA PRO A 55 12.40 11.97 0.47
C PRO A 55 13.30 12.12 1.69
N GLN A 56 13.04 13.18 2.46
CA GLN A 56 13.53 13.36 3.83
C GLN A 56 12.96 12.23 4.71
N TRP A 57 13.83 11.62 5.50
CA TRP A 57 13.50 10.56 6.45
C TRP A 57 12.72 11.17 7.63
N SER A 58 11.52 10.66 7.90
CA SER A 58 10.83 10.82 9.18
C SER A 58 10.86 9.46 9.87
N GLY A 59 11.44 9.39 11.06
CA GLY A 59 11.62 8.16 11.84
C GLY A 59 10.30 7.42 12.08
N VAL A 60 10.10 6.32 11.36
CA VAL A 60 9.09 5.30 11.63
C VAL A 60 9.78 3.95 11.45
N LEU A 61 9.75 3.12 12.50
CA LEU A 61 10.46 1.86 12.61
C LEU A 61 9.85 0.79 11.69
N LEU A 62 10.38 0.68 10.47
CA LEU A 62 10.15 -0.45 9.57
C LEU A 62 11.20 -1.55 9.81
N PRO A 63 10.85 -2.85 9.69
CA PRO A 63 11.83 -3.92 9.57
C PRO A 63 12.53 -3.83 8.20
N ALA A 64 13.59 -3.03 8.11
CA ALA A 64 14.41 -2.91 6.91
C ALA A 64 15.35 -4.11 6.74
N MET A 65 15.33 -4.70 5.54
CA MET A 65 16.36 -5.58 4.99
C MET A 65 16.66 -5.08 3.57
N ALA A 66 17.97 -4.95 3.29
CA ALA A 66 18.66 -4.56 2.05
C ALA A 66 19.00 -3.05 1.92
N THR A 67 20.08 -2.64 2.59
CA THR A 67 20.87 -1.43 2.29
C THR A 67 21.75 -1.67 1.06
N VAL A 68 21.63 -0.80 0.06
CA VAL A 68 22.50 -0.72 -1.13
C VAL A 68 23.65 0.26 -0.84
N GLU A 69 24.88 -0.11 -1.22
CA GLU A 69 26.12 0.66 -1.02
C GLU A 69 26.11 2.05 -1.70
N PRO A 70 26.90 3.02 -1.20
CA PRO A 70 27.07 4.33 -1.82
C PRO A 70 28.22 4.33 -2.84
N SER A 71 27.99 4.87 -4.04
CA SER A 71 29.04 5.21 -5.00
C SER A 71 29.24 6.72 -5.13
N GLN A 72 30.50 7.11 -4.93
CA GLN A 72 31.25 8.29 -5.37
C GLN A 72 30.53 9.59 -5.80
N GLU A 73 30.74 10.60 -4.94
CA GLU A 73 31.09 12.01 -5.16
C GLU A 73 31.29 12.50 -6.63
N TRP A 74 30.38 13.35 -7.12
CA TRP A 74 30.61 14.28 -8.24
C TRP A 74 30.06 15.67 -7.88
N THR A 75 30.82 16.69 -8.25
CA THR A 75 30.70 18.11 -7.90
C THR A 75 29.58 18.87 -8.62
N ALA A 76 29.21 20.01 -8.04
CA ALA A 76 28.10 20.89 -8.38
C ALA A 76 28.33 21.81 -9.60
N GLU A 77 27.22 22.11 -10.29
CA GLU A 77 26.81 23.27 -11.13
C GLU A 77 25.85 22.67 -12.20
N GLU A 78 24.61 23.12 -12.37
CA GLU A 78 24.21 24.43 -12.88
C GLU A 78 22.67 24.60 -12.76
N GLN A 79 22.22 25.85 -12.69
CA GLN A 79 20.82 26.30 -12.66
C GLN A 79 20.15 26.17 -14.04
N HIS A 80 18.85 25.84 -14.08
CA HIS A 80 17.86 26.63 -14.85
C HIS A 80 16.41 26.25 -14.57
N ALA A 81 15.56 27.27 -14.66
CA ALA A 81 14.12 27.29 -14.43
C ALA A 81 13.31 26.61 -15.54
N SER A 82 12.15 26.06 -15.17
CA SER A 82 10.93 26.22 -15.98
C SER A 82 9.70 25.96 -15.11
N ASP A 83 8.81 26.94 -15.13
CA ASP A 83 7.39 26.81 -14.81
C ASP A 83 6.75 25.74 -15.71
N ASP A 84 5.75 25.03 -15.18
CA ASP A 84 4.46 24.88 -15.87
C ASP A 84 3.36 24.34 -14.93
N ASN A 85 2.27 25.09 -14.91
CA ASN A 85 1.01 24.84 -14.21
C ASN A 85 0.22 23.70 -14.87
N ILE A 86 -0.20 22.71 -14.08
CA ILE A 86 -1.40 21.91 -14.39
C ILE A 86 -2.26 21.79 -13.14
N THR A 87 -3.30 22.60 -13.09
CA THR A 87 -4.38 22.58 -12.11
C THR A 87 -5.36 21.46 -12.50
N VAL A 88 -5.54 20.46 -11.64
CA VAL A 88 -6.62 19.47 -11.78
C VAL A 88 -7.59 19.68 -10.62
N GLU A 89 -8.78 20.18 -10.93
CA GLU A 89 -9.91 20.26 -10.00
C GLU A 89 -10.29 18.86 -9.51
N LEU A 90 -10.05 18.59 -8.23
CA LEU A 90 -10.62 17.44 -7.54
C LEU A 90 -11.98 17.83 -6.96
N ALA A 91 -12.98 16.98 -7.19
CA ALA A 91 -14.36 17.17 -6.78
C ALA A 91 -14.48 17.43 -5.26
N LYS A 92 -15.23 18.48 -4.94
CA LYS A 92 -15.63 18.89 -3.59
C LYS A 92 -16.39 17.74 -2.88
N PHE A 93 -15.74 17.10 -1.92
CA PHE A 93 -16.43 16.48 -0.79
C PHE A 93 -16.54 17.53 0.32
N HIS A 94 -17.78 17.86 0.69
CA HIS A 94 -18.07 18.74 1.81
C HIS A 94 -17.69 18.02 3.12
N ALA A 95 -16.55 18.40 3.70
CA ALA A 95 -16.28 18.21 5.12
C ALA A 95 -16.95 19.36 5.91
N PRO A 96 -17.52 19.12 7.10
CA PRO A 96 -17.93 20.19 7.99
C PRO A 96 -16.68 20.90 8.55
N GLU A 97 -16.52 22.18 8.22
CA GLU A 97 -15.53 23.06 8.82
C GLU A 97 -15.85 23.39 10.28
N ALA A 98 -14.78 23.71 11.02
CA ALA A 98 -14.71 24.34 12.33
C ALA A 98 -14.58 23.43 13.56
N GLY A 99 -13.42 22.76 13.66
CA GLY A 99 -12.71 22.61 14.94
C GLY A 99 -11.33 23.26 14.79
N GLU A 100 -10.98 24.18 15.68
CA GLU A 100 -9.65 24.82 15.73
C GLU A 100 -8.55 23.75 15.67
N VAL A 101 -7.76 23.78 14.60
CA VAL A 101 -6.50 23.05 14.52
C VAL A 101 -5.54 23.75 15.49
N LEU A 102 -5.51 23.28 16.73
CA LEU A 102 -4.45 23.63 17.67
C LEU A 102 -3.11 23.29 17.01
N PRO A 103 -2.15 24.24 16.93
CA PRO A 103 -0.84 23.95 16.38
C PRO A 103 -0.22 22.82 17.19
N MET A 104 0.02 21.70 16.53
CA MET A 104 0.73 20.56 17.07
C MET A 104 2.10 21.05 17.55
N ASN A 105 2.36 20.90 18.85
CA ASN A 105 3.51 21.46 19.55
C ASN A 105 4.83 21.03 18.85
N PRO A 106 5.69 21.96 18.40
CA PRO A 106 6.94 21.65 17.69
C PRO A 106 7.97 20.86 18.51
N GLN A 107 7.76 20.68 19.82
CA GLN A 107 8.63 19.84 20.67
C GLN A 107 8.62 18.34 20.33
N TYR A 108 7.71 17.86 19.48
CA TYR A 108 7.71 16.48 18.99
C TYR A 108 7.93 16.37 17.47
N ASN A 109 8.42 17.45 16.86
CA ASN A 109 8.99 17.37 15.52
C ASN A 109 10.38 16.74 15.68
N TYR A 110 10.54 15.48 15.29
CA TYR A 110 11.83 14.75 15.25
C TYR A 110 12.77 15.35 14.19
N LYS A 111 13.13 16.62 14.36
CA LYS A 111 14.11 17.35 13.55
C LYS A 111 15.35 17.78 14.33
N ASP A 112 15.44 17.48 15.62
CA ASP A 112 16.67 17.61 16.40
C ASP A 112 17.11 16.24 16.94
N GLU A 113 17.58 15.38 16.02
CA GLU A 113 18.38 14.20 16.38
C GLU A 113 19.57 14.59 17.28
N ALA A 114 20.10 15.81 17.13
CA ALA A 114 21.20 16.32 17.94
C ALA A 114 20.85 16.52 19.42
N GLU A 115 19.61 16.93 19.76
CA GLU A 115 19.21 17.06 21.18
C GLU A 115 18.85 15.70 21.79
N ALA A 116 18.25 14.79 21.01
CA ALA A 116 18.00 13.42 21.46
C ALA A 116 19.32 12.66 21.70
N GLU A 117 20.33 12.86 20.84
CA GLU A 117 21.67 12.31 20.98
C GLU A 117 22.42 12.95 22.17
N ALA A 118 22.23 14.25 22.44
CA ALA A 118 22.79 14.95 23.60
C ALA A 118 22.18 14.50 24.94
N VAL A 119 20.88 14.19 24.96
CA VAL A 119 20.20 13.65 26.15
C VAL A 119 20.57 12.18 26.38
N ALA A 120 20.68 11.38 25.32
CA ALA A 120 21.16 10.00 25.39
C ALA A 120 22.62 9.92 25.87
N SER A 121 23.50 10.80 25.38
CA SER A 121 24.91 10.86 25.81
C SER A 121 25.07 11.39 27.24
N ARG A 122 24.21 12.31 27.71
CA ARG A 122 24.17 12.68 29.14
C ARG A 122 23.65 11.55 30.03
N ALA A 123 22.62 10.82 29.62
CA ALA A 123 22.10 9.68 30.36
C ALA A 123 23.15 8.55 30.46
N ALA A 124 23.88 8.30 29.37
CA ALA A 124 25.01 7.37 29.32
C ALA A 124 26.21 7.81 30.19
N ALA A 125 26.39 9.12 30.41
CA ALA A 125 27.43 9.65 31.29
C ALA A 125 27.11 9.54 32.79
N THR A 126 25.83 9.43 33.17
CA THR A 126 25.38 9.31 34.58
C THR A 126 25.12 7.88 35.05
N ALA A 127 24.97 6.91 34.16
CA ALA A 127 24.97 5.50 34.51
C ALA A 127 26.42 5.02 34.63
N GLY A 128 26.85 4.58 35.81
CA GLY A 128 28.24 4.21 36.11
C GLY A 128 28.90 3.41 34.98
N ALA A 129 29.98 3.97 34.44
CA ALA A 129 30.71 3.47 33.29
C ALA A 129 31.23 2.05 33.53
N SER A 130 30.49 1.06 33.06
CA SER A 130 31.10 -0.18 32.61
C SER A 130 31.92 0.19 31.38
N THR A 131 33.25 0.09 31.47
CA THR A 131 34.17 0.36 30.36
C THR A 131 34.15 -0.74 29.28
N GLU A 132 33.29 -1.74 29.43
CA GLU A 132 33.11 -2.78 28.42
C GLU A 132 32.26 -2.24 27.27
N SER A 133 32.72 -2.46 26.03
CA SER A 133 31.96 -2.11 24.84
C SER A 133 30.57 -2.76 24.91
N PRO A 134 29.51 -2.11 24.38
CA PRO A 134 28.16 -2.72 24.30
C PRO A 134 28.13 -4.06 23.55
N THR A 135 29.20 -4.36 22.81
CA THR A 135 29.42 -5.57 22.01
C THR A 135 30.42 -6.53 22.65
N ALA A 136 30.92 -6.26 23.87
CA ALA A 136 31.99 -7.04 24.49
C ALA A 136 31.64 -8.53 24.67
N HIS A 137 30.35 -8.87 24.77
CA HIS A 137 29.87 -10.26 24.79
C HIS A 137 29.95 -10.92 23.41
N LEU A 138 29.74 -10.17 22.32
CA LEU A 138 29.87 -10.64 20.93
C LEU A 138 31.34 -10.74 20.50
N ASP A 139 32.20 -9.89 21.06
CA ASP A 139 33.62 -9.82 20.73
C ASP A 139 34.42 -11.07 21.13
N LYS A 140 33.86 -11.93 21.97
CA LYS A 140 34.49 -13.22 22.35
C LYS A 140 34.05 -14.40 21.48
N LEU A 141 33.03 -14.20 20.63
CA LEU A 141 32.46 -15.26 19.80
C LEU A 141 33.24 -15.42 18.49
N SER A 142 33.38 -16.67 18.06
CA SER A 142 33.93 -17.03 16.77
C SER A 142 32.97 -16.65 15.64
N PHE A 143 33.51 -16.54 14.42
CA PHE A 143 32.71 -16.19 13.24
C PHE A 143 31.56 -17.17 12.98
N GLU A 144 31.77 -18.47 13.21
CA GLU A 144 30.73 -19.50 13.04
C GLU A 144 29.67 -19.44 14.15
N GLU A 145 30.04 -19.10 15.39
CA GLU A 145 29.08 -18.86 16.48
C GLU A 145 28.21 -17.63 16.20
N LEU A 146 28.79 -16.54 15.68
CA LEU A 146 28.04 -15.34 15.29
C LEU A 146 27.04 -15.64 14.15
N LYS A 147 27.44 -16.45 13.15
CA LYS A 147 26.51 -16.91 12.10
C LYS A 147 25.40 -17.78 12.69
N ALA A 148 25.74 -18.70 13.59
CA ALA A 148 24.77 -19.58 14.23
C ALA A 148 23.73 -18.75 15.01
N LEU A 149 24.17 -17.80 15.83
CA LEU A 149 23.28 -16.89 16.56
C LEU A 149 22.38 -16.07 15.62
N LEU A 150 22.94 -15.53 14.54
CA LEU A 150 22.17 -14.74 13.58
C LEU A 150 21.14 -15.60 12.84
N SER A 151 21.48 -16.86 12.53
CA SER A 151 20.57 -17.82 11.92
C SER A 151 19.47 -18.28 12.88
N GLU A 152 19.79 -18.45 14.16
CA GLU A 152 18.83 -18.84 15.21
C GLU A 152 17.80 -17.73 15.44
N LYS A 153 18.24 -16.47 15.53
CA LYS A 153 17.35 -15.34 15.81
C LYS A 153 16.41 -14.95 14.67
N LYS A 154 16.83 -15.10 13.41
CA LYS A 154 16.02 -14.65 12.24
C LYS A 154 15.56 -15.74 11.29
N GLY A 155 16.01 -16.99 11.46
CA GLY A 155 15.64 -18.16 10.65
C GLY A 155 16.11 -18.12 9.19
N TRP A 156 16.03 -16.97 8.52
CA TRP A 156 16.29 -16.76 7.10
C TRP A 156 17.11 -15.49 6.88
N VAL A 157 18.37 -15.50 7.32
CA VAL A 157 19.33 -14.44 7.00
C VAL A 157 20.22 -14.90 5.86
N ASN A 158 20.38 -14.06 4.84
CA ASN A 158 21.35 -14.33 3.78
C ASN A 158 22.77 -14.10 4.30
N LEU A 159 23.34 -15.13 4.93
CA LEU A 159 24.68 -15.09 5.52
C LEU A 159 25.79 -14.75 4.50
N ARG A 160 25.52 -14.89 3.19
CA ARG A 160 26.49 -14.55 2.13
C ARG A 160 26.80 -13.06 2.04
N LEU A 161 25.95 -12.21 2.62
CA LEU A 161 26.15 -10.76 2.65
C LEU A 161 27.19 -10.32 3.69
N TYR A 162 27.49 -11.16 4.68
CA TYR A 162 28.42 -10.83 5.76
C TYR A 162 29.74 -11.55 5.54
N LYS A 163 30.68 -10.86 4.88
CA LYS A 163 32.02 -11.39 4.59
C LYS A 163 32.93 -11.31 5.81
N ASP A 164 32.73 -10.29 6.64
CA ASP A 164 33.61 -9.94 7.74
C ASP A 164 32.94 -10.12 9.10
N ARG A 165 33.74 -10.44 10.12
CA ARG A 165 33.28 -10.66 11.49
C ARG A 165 32.62 -9.42 12.07
N GLU A 166 33.19 -8.25 11.81
CA GLU A 166 32.68 -6.96 12.28
C GLU A 166 31.29 -6.67 11.71
N ALA A 167 31.04 -7.01 10.45
CA ALA A 167 29.73 -6.87 9.83
C ALA A 167 28.68 -7.79 10.48
N LEU A 168 29.05 -9.00 10.91
CA LEU A 168 28.17 -9.88 11.68
C LEU A 168 27.88 -9.34 13.08
N ILE A 169 28.91 -8.82 13.77
CA ILE A 169 28.74 -8.24 15.10
C ILE A 169 27.83 -7.02 15.03
N GLY A 170 28.03 -6.13 14.05
CA GLY A 170 27.15 -4.98 13.81
C GLY A 170 25.71 -5.42 13.54
N ALA A 171 25.50 -6.41 12.67
CA ALA A 171 24.16 -6.91 12.36
C ALA A 171 23.46 -7.57 13.55
N LEU A 172 24.21 -8.30 14.39
CA LEU A 172 23.68 -8.89 15.63
C LEU A 172 23.37 -7.81 16.66
N TYR A 173 24.23 -6.82 16.81
CA TYR A 173 24.02 -5.70 17.72
C TYR A 173 22.80 -4.88 17.34
N ASP A 174 22.63 -4.55 16.04
CA ASP A 174 21.44 -3.89 15.52
C ASP A 174 20.17 -4.70 15.80
N LEU A 175 20.27 -6.02 15.75
CA LEU A 175 19.17 -6.94 16.06
C LEU A 175 18.85 -6.93 17.55
N GLU A 176 19.86 -7.03 18.43
CA GLU A 176 19.69 -6.94 19.89
C GLU A 176 19.12 -5.58 20.33
N GLN A 177 19.54 -4.49 19.71
CA GLN A 177 18.95 -3.17 19.93
C GLN A 177 17.48 -3.14 19.51
N LYS A 178 17.14 -3.71 18.34
CA LYS A 178 15.76 -3.79 17.87
C LYS A 178 14.88 -4.64 18.80
N GLU A 179 15.38 -5.78 19.29
CA GLU A 179 14.69 -6.61 20.28
C GLU A 179 14.47 -5.85 21.59
N SER A 180 15.50 -5.15 22.07
CA SER A 180 15.42 -4.36 23.30
C SER A 180 14.41 -3.22 23.17
N ALA A 181 14.43 -2.49 22.04
CA ALA A 181 13.46 -1.46 21.73
C ALA A 181 12.03 -2.02 21.64
N GLN A 182 11.86 -3.21 21.04
CA GLN A 182 10.57 -3.87 20.95
C GLN A 182 10.04 -4.30 22.33
N ILE A 183 10.91 -4.80 23.21
CA ILE A 183 10.54 -5.13 24.60
C ILE A 183 10.11 -3.88 25.35
N ALA A 184 10.87 -2.78 25.23
CA ALA A 184 10.52 -1.49 25.84
C ALA A 184 9.18 -0.97 25.31
N PHE A 185 8.97 -1.00 23.99
CA PHE A 185 7.71 -0.63 23.35
C PHE A 185 6.53 -1.44 23.88
N ARG A 186 6.67 -2.77 23.97
CA ARG A 186 5.61 -3.65 24.51
C ARG A 186 5.32 -3.36 25.99
N ALA A 187 6.34 -3.04 26.79
CA ALA A 187 6.14 -2.64 28.18
C ALA A 187 5.37 -1.32 28.29
N GLU A 188 5.65 -0.35 27.43
CA GLU A 188 4.93 0.91 27.35
C GLU A 188 3.49 0.74 26.88
N VAL A 189 3.26 -0.05 25.83
CA VAL A 189 1.92 -0.43 25.37
C VAL A 189 1.13 -1.10 26.49
N ALA A 190 1.76 -2.01 27.26
CA ALA A 190 1.09 -2.66 28.39
C ALA A 190 0.73 -1.66 29.49
N ALA A 191 1.57 -0.67 29.77
CA ALA A 191 1.27 0.41 30.70
C ALA A 191 0.10 1.29 30.19
N ALA A 192 0.14 1.69 28.92
CA ALA A 192 -0.90 2.47 28.28
C ALA A 192 -2.25 1.72 28.22
N ALA A 193 -2.23 0.41 27.96
CA ALA A 193 -3.41 -0.43 27.96
C ALA A 193 -4.06 -0.52 29.35
N ARG A 194 -3.27 -0.64 30.42
CA ARG A 194 -3.79 -0.60 31.80
C ARG A 194 -4.40 0.75 32.13
N TRP A 195 -3.75 1.84 31.73
CA TRP A 195 -4.28 3.19 31.89
C TRP A 195 -5.61 3.36 31.14
N TYR A 196 -5.67 2.91 29.89
CA TYR A 196 -6.88 2.96 29.06
C TYR A 196 -8.03 2.15 29.65
N ALA A 197 -7.77 0.93 30.13
CA ALA A 197 -8.77 0.09 30.80
C ALA A 197 -9.33 0.75 32.07
N ALA A 198 -8.46 1.37 32.88
CA ALA A 198 -8.88 2.14 34.04
C ALA A 198 -9.78 3.32 33.64
N GLN A 199 -9.41 4.07 32.60
CA GLN A 199 -10.18 5.22 32.13
C GLN A 199 -11.55 4.82 31.56
N GLN A 200 -11.63 3.70 30.81
CA GLN A 200 -12.91 3.17 30.33
C GLN A 200 -13.86 2.79 31.48
N SER A 201 -13.33 2.20 32.55
CA SER A 201 -14.14 1.84 33.73
C SER A 201 -14.75 3.08 34.40
N HIS A 202 -14.00 4.17 34.49
CA HIS A 202 -14.47 5.45 35.01
C HIS A 202 -15.55 6.06 34.13
N ARG A 203 -15.39 6.05 32.80
CA ARG A 203 -16.43 6.52 31.86
C ARG A 203 -17.73 5.72 32.04
N LYS A 204 -17.65 4.39 32.10
CA LYS A 204 -18.85 3.55 32.30
C LYS A 204 -19.55 3.83 33.63
N ALA A 205 -18.79 4.09 34.70
CA ALA A 205 -19.35 4.43 36.01
C ALA A 205 -20.08 5.78 36.02
N THR A 206 -19.50 6.82 35.38
CA THR A 206 -20.13 8.15 35.30
C THR A 206 -21.42 8.12 34.47
N TYR A 207 -21.43 7.42 33.33
CA TYR A 207 -22.65 7.24 32.53
C TYR A 207 -23.76 6.51 33.29
N ARG A 208 -23.44 5.47 34.08
CA ARG A 208 -24.43 4.80 34.94
C ARG A 208 -25.00 5.72 36.04
N GLY A 209 -24.18 6.58 36.62
CA GLY A 209 -24.62 7.59 37.59
C GLY A 209 -25.61 8.62 36.99
N LEU A 210 -25.33 9.08 35.76
CA LEU A 210 -26.20 10.00 35.02
C LEU A 210 -27.53 9.36 34.60
N ARG A 211 -27.52 8.09 34.18
CA ARG A 211 -28.75 7.38 33.78
C ARG A 211 -29.66 7.06 34.96
N SER A 212 -29.08 6.65 36.10
CA SER A 212 -29.83 6.33 37.33
C SER A 212 -30.45 7.56 38.00
N SER A 213 -29.85 8.75 37.87
CA SER A 213 -30.42 10.00 38.37
C SER A 213 -31.60 10.49 37.50
N ARG A 214 -31.56 10.27 36.19
CA ARG A 214 -32.67 10.62 35.27
C ARG A 214 -33.88 9.68 35.37
N ALA A 215 -33.66 8.40 35.68
CA ALA A 215 -34.73 7.40 35.82
C ALA A 215 -35.69 7.64 37.01
N ARG A 216 -35.37 8.56 37.94
CA ARG A 216 -36.27 8.94 39.04
C ARG A 216 -37.15 10.16 38.74
N SER A 217 -36.97 10.84 37.61
CA SER A 217 -37.61 12.14 37.33
C SER A 217 -38.89 12.07 36.51
N ASP A 218 -39.11 11.08 35.63
CA ASP A 218 -40.27 11.10 34.73
C ASP A 218 -40.81 9.70 34.45
N SER A 219 -41.81 9.30 35.24
CA SER A 219 -42.68 8.17 34.96
C SER A 219 -43.85 8.62 34.08
N ALA A 220 -43.65 8.84 32.78
CA ALA A 220 -44.75 8.92 31.80
C ALA A 220 -44.31 8.80 30.31
N LYS A 221 -44.07 7.57 29.82
CA LYS A 221 -44.24 7.09 28.41
C LYS A 221 -43.45 7.79 27.26
N PRO A 222 -43.42 7.22 26.03
CA PRO A 222 -43.52 5.84 25.58
C PRO A 222 -42.23 5.30 24.96
N ALA A 223 -42.19 3.98 24.81
CA ALA A 223 -41.25 3.22 24.00
C ALA A 223 -41.44 3.55 22.51
N ASP A 224 -40.42 4.10 21.87
CA ASP A 224 -40.02 3.79 20.48
C ASP A 224 -38.88 4.72 20.08
N ALA A 225 -37.68 4.33 20.43
CA ALA A 225 -36.49 4.67 19.67
C ALA A 225 -35.53 3.53 19.92
N GLY A 226 -35.24 2.75 18.88
CA GLY A 226 -34.16 1.79 18.87
C GLY A 226 -32.85 2.55 19.05
N ASP A 227 -32.54 2.88 20.31
CA ASP A 227 -31.28 3.44 20.73
C ASP A 227 -30.30 2.26 20.73
N SER A 228 -29.87 1.89 19.52
CA SER A 228 -28.57 1.25 19.37
C SER A 228 -27.60 2.28 19.94
N ASP A 229 -27.30 2.11 21.23
CA ASP A 229 -26.20 2.70 21.99
C ASP A 229 -24.90 2.20 21.32
N GLY A 230 -24.77 2.57 20.05
CA GLY A 230 -23.76 2.17 19.13
C GLY A 230 -22.54 2.88 19.61
N VAL A 231 -21.68 2.14 20.29
CA VAL A 231 -20.29 2.52 20.50
C VAL A 231 -19.74 2.79 19.11
N GLN A 232 -19.81 4.06 18.70
CA GLN A 232 -19.34 4.51 17.41
C GLN A 232 -17.83 4.26 17.46
N ALA A 233 -17.34 3.45 16.53
CA ALA A 233 -15.91 3.19 16.43
C ALA A 233 -15.19 4.55 16.39
N GLN A 234 -14.23 4.75 17.29
CA GLN A 234 -13.50 6.00 17.43
C GLN A 234 -12.52 6.20 16.28
N TYR A 235 -12.05 5.09 15.69
CA TYR A 235 -11.01 5.06 14.66
C TYR A 235 -11.49 4.29 13.42
N GLU A 236 -11.25 4.81 12.23
CA GLU A 236 -11.53 4.17 10.95
C GLU A 236 -10.22 3.68 10.32
N LEU A 237 -10.07 2.36 10.19
CA LEU A 237 -8.94 1.74 9.50
C LEU A 237 -9.38 1.30 8.11
N LEU A 238 -9.01 2.08 7.10
CA LEU A 238 -9.31 1.80 5.70
C LEU A 238 -8.11 1.13 5.03
N VAL A 239 -8.31 -0.09 4.51
CA VAL A 239 -7.30 -0.81 3.73
C VAL A 239 -7.72 -0.82 2.27
N LEU A 240 -6.94 -0.16 1.42
CA LEU A 240 -7.10 -0.22 -0.04
C LEU A 240 -6.20 -1.32 -0.61
N TYR A 241 -6.80 -2.28 -1.30
CA TYR A 241 -6.05 -3.40 -1.89
C TYR A 241 -6.41 -3.62 -3.37
N ASN A 242 -5.44 -4.07 -4.17
CA ASN A 242 -5.74 -4.49 -5.53
C ASN A 242 -6.49 -5.83 -5.57
N GLU A 243 -7.76 -5.80 -5.97
CA GLU A 243 -8.57 -7.01 -6.11
C GLU A 243 -8.08 -7.92 -7.25
N ALA A 244 -7.51 -7.34 -8.32
CA ALA A 244 -7.02 -8.10 -9.47
C ALA A 244 -5.82 -9.01 -9.11
N ASP A 245 -5.01 -8.61 -8.14
CA ASP A 245 -3.86 -9.38 -7.64
C ASP A 245 -4.24 -10.38 -6.53
N GLY A 246 -5.53 -10.49 -6.21
CA GLY A 246 -6.02 -11.41 -5.18
C GLY A 246 -5.74 -10.95 -3.75
N TYR A 247 -5.33 -9.70 -3.52
CA TYR A 247 -5.03 -9.17 -2.18
C TYR A 247 -6.23 -9.08 -1.25
N ARG A 248 -7.45 -9.30 -1.75
CA ARG A 248 -8.64 -9.43 -0.92
C ARG A 248 -8.51 -10.54 0.13
N SER A 249 -8.01 -11.72 -0.26
CA SER A 249 -7.82 -12.83 0.68
C SER A 249 -6.75 -12.51 1.72
N LYS A 250 -5.70 -11.78 1.31
CA LYS A 250 -4.63 -11.30 2.19
C LYS A 250 -5.11 -10.25 3.19
N PHE A 251 -5.99 -9.36 2.77
CA PHE A 251 -6.66 -8.43 3.68
C PHE A 251 -7.51 -9.16 4.71
N GLU A 252 -8.32 -10.16 4.32
CA GLU A 252 -9.14 -10.91 5.28
C GLU A 252 -8.28 -11.74 6.25
N GLU A 253 -7.18 -12.31 5.78
CA GLU A 253 -6.18 -12.97 6.62
C GLU A 253 -5.57 -12.00 7.64
N LEU A 254 -5.10 -10.83 7.18
CA LEU A 254 -4.56 -9.77 8.03
C LEU A 254 -5.58 -9.28 9.07
N ARG A 255 -6.83 -9.07 8.64
CA ARG A 255 -7.93 -8.67 9.51
C ARG A 255 -8.19 -9.72 10.58
N LYS A 256 -8.24 -10.98 10.19
CA LYS A 256 -8.45 -12.11 11.11
C LYS A 256 -7.29 -12.20 12.12
N GLU A 257 -6.05 -12.07 11.66
CA GLU A 257 -4.88 -12.05 12.55
C GLU A 257 -4.92 -10.88 13.53
N LEU A 258 -5.27 -9.67 13.09
CA LEU A 258 -5.41 -8.51 13.98
C LEU A 258 -6.53 -8.69 15.01
N GLN A 259 -7.58 -9.42 14.68
CA GLN A 259 -8.73 -9.63 15.56
C GLN A 259 -8.57 -10.82 16.51
N GLU A 260 -7.99 -11.93 16.05
CA GLU A 260 -7.98 -13.21 16.77
C GLU A 260 -6.64 -13.53 17.44
N SER A 261 -5.53 -13.00 16.96
CA SER A 261 -4.20 -13.34 17.49
C SER A 261 -3.96 -12.64 18.82
N GLU A 262 -3.77 -13.41 19.89
CA GLU A 262 -3.40 -12.89 21.21
C GLU A 262 -2.07 -12.10 21.17
N ALA A 263 -1.15 -12.48 20.29
CA ALA A 263 0.17 -11.83 20.17
C ALA A 263 0.10 -10.43 19.54
N THR A 264 -0.94 -10.16 18.74
CA THR A 264 -1.11 -8.88 18.02
C THR A 264 -2.44 -8.19 18.36
N SER A 265 -3.15 -8.70 19.38
CA SER A 265 -4.45 -8.22 19.79
C SER A 265 -4.36 -6.77 20.24
N LEU A 266 -5.13 -5.91 19.60
CA LEU A 266 -5.25 -4.51 20.00
C LEU A 266 -6.13 -4.43 21.25
N PRO A 267 -5.65 -3.87 22.37
CA PRO A 267 -6.45 -3.73 23.59
C PRO A 267 -7.65 -2.78 23.39
N ASN A 268 -7.57 -1.92 22.37
CA ASN A 268 -8.61 -1.00 21.92
C ASN A 268 -9.27 -1.43 20.60
N LEU A 269 -9.24 -2.73 20.24
CA LEU A 269 -9.81 -3.24 18.98
C LEU A 269 -11.29 -2.85 18.77
N ALA A 270 -12.07 -2.78 19.86
CA ALA A 270 -13.47 -2.40 19.82
C ALA A 270 -13.71 -0.97 19.32
N ASP A 271 -12.67 -0.13 19.36
CA ASP A 271 -12.73 1.26 18.92
C ASP A 271 -12.38 1.41 17.44
N PHE A 272 -11.97 0.34 16.74
CA PHE A 272 -11.62 0.36 15.32
C PHE A 272 -12.73 -0.19 14.42
N SER A 273 -13.04 0.54 13.36
CA SER A 273 -13.79 0.04 12.20
C SER A 273 -12.81 -0.32 11.09
N ILE A 274 -12.56 -1.63 10.90
CA ILE A 274 -11.65 -2.12 9.85
C ILE A 274 -12.45 -2.34 8.57
N ILE A 275 -12.18 -1.51 7.55
CA ILE A 275 -12.88 -1.50 6.27
C ILE A 275 -11.88 -1.85 5.16
N GLY A 276 -12.18 -2.88 4.38
CA GLY A 276 -11.44 -3.22 3.18
C GLY A 276 -12.14 -2.68 1.94
N GLN A 277 -11.42 -1.98 1.07
CA GLN A 277 -11.93 -1.51 -0.22
C GLN A 277 -10.98 -1.87 -1.36
N ALA A 278 -11.55 -2.13 -2.53
CA ALA A 278 -10.76 -2.30 -3.74
C ALA A 278 -10.11 -0.97 -4.12
N TYR A 279 -8.82 -1.01 -4.46
CA TYR A 279 -8.07 0.17 -4.87
C TYR A 279 -8.76 0.85 -6.05
N PRO A 280 -9.00 2.18 -6.01
CA PRO A 280 -9.70 2.88 -7.08
C PRO A 280 -8.82 2.91 -8.33
N ILE A 281 -9.10 2.00 -9.26
CA ILE A 281 -8.49 2.04 -10.59
C ILE A 281 -9.22 3.12 -11.38
N SER A 282 -8.47 4.15 -11.82
CA SER A 282 -9.03 5.18 -12.70
C SER A 282 -9.73 4.53 -13.90
N SER A 283 -10.92 5.02 -14.25
CA SER A 283 -11.72 4.43 -15.35
C SER A 283 -10.93 4.37 -16.67
N GLY A 284 -10.02 5.31 -16.90
CA GLY A 284 -9.10 5.32 -18.04
C GLY A 284 -8.16 4.12 -18.06
N LYS A 285 -7.44 3.84 -16.96
CA LYS A 285 -6.55 2.66 -16.85
C LYS A 285 -7.33 1.36 -17.00
N ALA A 286 -8.50 1.26 -16.38
CA ALA A 286 -9.36 0.08 -16.50
C ALA A 286 -9.81 -0.14 -17.96
N LEU A 287 -10.15 0.92 -18.69
CA LEU A 287 -10.55 0.84 -20.09
C LEU A 287 -9.37 0.45 -20.98
N ILE A 288 -8.18 1.02 -20.76
CA ILE A 288 -6.95 0.66 -21.48
C ILE A 288 -6.62 -0.83 -21.24
N GLY A 289 -6.64 -1.30 -20.00
CA GLY A 289 -6.41 -2.70 -19.67
C GLY A 289 -7.41 -3.62 -20.38
N LYS A 290 -8.71 -3.31 -20.32
CA LYS A 290 -9.74 -4.08 -21.04
C LYS A 290 -9.56 -4.05 -22.57
N ALA A 291 -9.16 -2.92 -23.14
CA ALA A 291 -8.89 -2.80 -24.57
C ALA A 291 -7.69 -3.65 -25.00
N LEU A 292 -6.60 -3.64 -24.22
CA LEU A 292 -5.42 -4.47 -24.45
C LEU A 292 -5.75 -5.97 -24.32
N GLN A 293 -6.54 -6.34 -23.32
CA GLN A 293 -7.03 -7.70 -23.14
C GLN A 293 -7.91 -8.16 -24.31
N GLY A 294 -8.82 -7.29 -24.79
CA GLY A 294 -9.62 -7.55 -25.98
C GLY A 294 -8.76 -7.72 -27.24
N ALA A 295 -7.74 -6.87 -27.41
CA ALA A 295 -6.79 -6.97 -28.51
C ALA A 295 -5.96 -8.26 -28.44
N PHE A 296 -5.59 -8.72 -27.23
CA PHE A 296 -4.97 -10.03 -27.03
C PHE A 296 -5.86 -11.18 -27.53
N PHE A 297 -7.10 -11.26 -27.07
CA PHE A 297 -8.00 -12.33 -27.53
C PHE A 297 -8.29 -12.26 -29.02
N ALA A 298 -8.40 -11.05 -29.59
CA ALA A 298 -8.58 -10.86 -31.02
C ALA A 298 -7.36 -11.32 -31.83
N THR A 299 -6.15 -10.99 -31.40
CA THR A 299 -4.89 -11.39 -32.08
C THR A 299 -4.65 -12.89 -31.98
N VAL A 300 -4.86 -13.50 -30.81
CA VAL A 300 -4.79 -14.96 -30.64
C VAL A 300 -5.88 -15.66 -31.45
N GLY A 301 -7.12 -15.17 -31.40
CA GLY A 301 -8.22 -15.71 -32.20
C GLY A 301 -7.93 -15.65 -33.69
N LEU A 302 -7.40 -14.53 -34.20
CA LEU A 302 -6.99 -14.37 -35.59
C LEU A 302 -5.88 -15.36 -35.97
N ALA A 303 -4.90 -15.57 -35.09
CA ALA A 303 -3.82 -16.53 -35.33
C ALA A 303 -4.30 -17.98 -35.36
N LEU A 304 -5.22 -18.36 -34.46
CA LEU A 304 -5.70 -19.73 -34.34
C LEU A 304 -6.78 -20.08 -35.37
N LEU A 305 -7.68 -19.14 -35.69
CA LEU A 305 -8.82 -19.36 -36.57
C LEU A 305 -8.59 -18.84 -38.00
N SER A 306 -7.39 -18.35 -38.34
CA SER A 306 -7.08 -17.78 -39.66
C SER A 306 -7.56 -18.63 -40.84
N ASP A 307 -7.53 -19.96 -40.72
CA ASP A 307 -7.98 -20.91 -41.74
C ASP A 307 -9.50 -21.01 -41.89
N GLN A 308 -10.26 -20.73 -40.82
CA GLN A 308 -11.72 -20.79 -40.79
C GLN A 308 -12.38 -19.45 -41.18
N LEU A 309 -11.62 -18.37 -41.28
CA LEU A 309 -12.12 -17.03 -41.64
C LEU A 309 -12.30 -16.91 -43.16
N ASN A 310 -13.36 -17.54 -43.68
CA ASN A 310 -13.69 -17.56 -45.12
C ASN A 310 -13.93 -16.18 -45.75
N PHE A 311 -14.14 -15.14 -44.96
CA PHE A 311 -14.28 -13.76 -45.44
C PHE A 311 -12.93 -13.10 -45.81
N LEU A 312 -11.80 -13.71 -45.44
CA LEU A 312 -10.47 -13.22 -45.78
C LEU A 312 -10.01 -13.79 -47.13
N SER A 313 -9.38 -12.94 -47.95
CA SER A 313 -8.76 -13.38 -49.20
C SER A 313 -7.67 -14.43 -48.97
N GLU A 314 -7.43 -15.29 -49.96
CA GLU A 314 -6.38 -16.33 -49.87
C GLU A 314 -5.00 -15.71 -49.61
N SER A 315 -4.71 -14.54 -50.21
CA SER A 315 -3.49 -13.78 -49.96
C SER A 315 -3.34 -13.36 -48.49
N ALA A 316 -4.42 -12.85 -47.86
CA ALA A 316 -4.40 -12.48 -46.45
C ALA A 316 -4.22 -13.70 -45.54
N ARG A 317 -4.90 -14.81 -45.85
CA ARG A 317 -4.75 -16.08 -45.10
C ARG A 317 -3.32 -16.63 -45.21
N ALA A 318 -2.70 -16.58 -46.38
CA ALA A 318 -1.30 -16.98 -46.57
C ALA A 318 -0.33 -16.14 -45.72
N VAL A 319 -0.53 -14.82 -45.67
CA VAL A 319 0.28 -13.93 -44.80
C VAL A 319 0.07 -14.24 -43.33
N LEU A 320 -1.18 -14.46 -42.89
CA LEU A 320 -1.49 -14.83 -41.50
C LEU A 320 -0.83 -16.17 -41.11
N ARG A 321 -0.85 -17.17 -42.00
CA ARG A 321 -0.14 -18.45 -41.81
C ARG A 321 1.36 -18.24 -41.68
N GLN A 322 1.96 -17.48 -42.59
CA GLN A 322 3.40 -17.21 -42.60
C GLN A 322 3.86 -16.43 -41.36
N ARG A 323 3.05 -15.49 -40.88
CA ARG A 323 3.36 -14.60 -39.74
C ARG A 323 2.76 -15.09 -38.43
N ARG A 324 2.19 -16.29 -38.37
CA ARG A 324 1.44 -16.79 -37.20
C ARG A 324 2.23 -16.68 -35.90
N GLY A 325 3.51 -17.04 -35.91
CA GLY A 325 4.39 -16.92 -34.73
C GLY A 325 4.51 -15.48 -34.20
N LEU A 326 4.62 -14.50 -35.10
CA LEU A 326 4.71 -13.08 -34.75
C LEU A 326 3.37 -12.53 -34.22
N ILE A 327 2.24 -12.99 -34.75
CA ILE A 327 0.92 -12.60 -34.25
C ILE A 327 0.71 -13.14 -32.83
N ILE A 328 1.09 -14.41 -32.60
CA ILE A 328 1.02 -15.03 -31.28
C ILE A 328 1.92 -14.29 -30.28
N SER A 329 3.18 -13.99 -30.64
CA SER A 329 4.09 -13.26 -29.75
C SER A 329 3.57 -11.85 -29.44
N THR A 330 2.98 -11.16 -30.42
CA THR A 330 2.33 -9.86 -30.21
C THR A 330 1.14 -9.99 -29.26
N GLY A 331 0.34 -11.07 -29.39
CA GLY A 331 -0.71 -11.38 -28.44
C GLY A 331 -0.18 -11.50 -27.02
N PHE A 332 0.88 -12.29 -26.80
CA PHE A 332 1.49 -12.40 -25.47
C PHE A 332 1.98 -11.06 -24.92
N LEU A 333 2.56 -10.19 -25.76
CA LEU A 333 2.95 -8.84 -25.35
C LEU A 333 1.74 -7.98 -24.95
N LEU A 334 0.62 -8.06 -25.67
CA LEU A 334 -0.60 -7.35 -25.31
C LEU A 334 -1.16 -7.85 -23.97
N ASN A 335 -1.06 -9.15 -23.70
CA ASN A 335 -1.46 -9.73 -22.42
C ASN A 335 -0.56 -9.24 -21.27
N THR A 336 0.76 -9.17 -21.45
CA THR A 336 1.66 -8.64 -20.41
C THR A 336 1.43 -7.15 -20.18
N LEU A 337 1.23 -6.36 -21.23
CA LEU A 337 0.89 -4.94 -21.11
C LEU A 337 -0.48 -4.71 -20.45
N SER A 338 -1.47 -5.54 -20.78
CA SER A 338 -2.77 -5.52 -20.11
C SER A 338 -2.63 -5.80 -18.62
N GLY A 339 -1.81 -6.79 -18.24
CA GLY A 339 -1.49 -7.10 -16.85
C GLY A 339 -0.85 -5.89 -16.17
N ALA A 340 0.24 -5.35 -16.74
CA ALA A 340 0.94 -4.19 -16.18
C ALA A 340 0.06 -2.94 -16.05
N ALA A 341 -0.89 -2.72 -16.96
CA ALA A 341 -1.81 -1.58 -16.89
C ALA A 341 -2.84 -1.70 -15.75
N LEU A 342 -3.15 -2.93 -15.32
CA LEU A 342 -4.12 -3.24 -14.27
C LEU A 342 -3.46 -3.59 -12.93
N GLN A 343 -2.20 -4.04 -12.96
CA GLN A 343 -1.38 -4.35 -11.80
C GLN A 343 -0.88 -3.05 -11.18
N ASN A 344 -1.63 -2.57 -10.20
CA ASN A 344 -1.03 -1.77 -9.16
C ASN A 344 -0.82 -2.73 -7.99
N SER A 345 0.41 -3.01 -7.58
CA SER A 345 0.69 -3.74 -6.33
C SER A 345 0.37 -2.86 -5.10
N ALA A 346 -0.73 -2.13 -5.17
CA ALA A 346 -1.17 -1.19 -4.17
C ALA A 346 -1.83 -1.96 -3.04
N PHE A 347 -1.20 -1.86 -1.87
CA PHE A 347 -1.76 -2.25 -0.60
C PHE A 347 -1.50 -1.08 0.35
N GLU A 348 -2.49 -0.22 0.50
CA GLU A 348 -2.38 1.01 1.27
C GLU A 348 -3.27 0.93 2.51
N VAL A 349 -2.77 1.41 3.63
CA VAL A 349 -3.51 1.43 4.89
C VAL A 349 -3.60 2.85 5.40
N PHE A 350 -4.83 3.27 5.69
CA PHE A 350 -5.18 4.58 6.18
C PHE A 350 -5.84 4.48 7.55
N LEU A 351 -5.44 5.33 8.48
CA LEU A 351 -6.07 5.51 9.78
C LEU A 351 -6.69 6.91 9.82
N ASP A 352 -8.01 6.99 9.95
CA ASP A 352 -8.78 8.25 9.93
C ASP A 352 -8.46 9.15 8.71
N GLY A 353 -8.20 8.52 7.56
CA GLY A 353 -7.83 9.20 6.32
C GLY A 353 -6.34 9.56 6.19
N GLU A 354 -5.51 9.35 7.22
CA GLU A 354 -4.06 9.50 7.13
C GLU A 354 -3.39 8.18 6.70
N ARG A 355 -2.56 8.22 5.66
CA ARG A 355 -1.85 7.02 5.17
C ARG A 355 -0.74 6.62 6.13
N ILE A 356 -0.89 5.46 6.78
CA ILE A 356 0.10 4.91 7.72
C ILE A 356 1.00 3.84 7.09
N TYR A 357 0.56 3.22 5.99
CA TYR A 357 1.36 2.22 5.27
C TYR A 357 1.10 2.27 3.77
N SER A 358 2.14 2.04 2.98
CA SER A 358 2.10 1.93 1.52
C SER A 358 2.95 0.75 1.08
N GLY A 359 2.30 -0.27 0.50
CA GLY A 359 3.00 -1.40 -0.11
C GLY A 359 3.89 -0.97 -1.26
N LEU A 360 3.57 0.14 -1.95
CA LEU A 360 4.41 0.71 -3.00
C LEU A 360 5.74 1.25 -2.46
N ASP A 361 5.71 1.85 -1.27
CA ASP A 361 6.92 2.37 -0.61
C ASP A 361 7.74 1.21 0.01
N ALA A 362 7.11 0.06 0.23
CA ALA A 362 7.72 -1.15 0.78
C ALA A 362 8.06 -2.22 -0.28
N ASP A 363 8.36 -1.80 -1.53
CA ASP A 363 8.72 -2.69 -2.64
C ASP A 363 7.68 -3.80 -2.94
N GLY A 364 6.40 -3.47 -2.81
CA GLY A 364 5.28 -4.40 -3.00
C GLY A 364 5.10 -5.42 -1.87
N ARG A 365 5.82 -5.28 -0.75
CA ARG A 365 5.62 -6.13 0.43
C ARG A 365 4.28 -5.79 1.08
N LEU A 366 3.62 -6.82 1.61
CA LEU A 366 2.41 -6.67 2.40
C LEU A 366 2.79 -6.43 3.87
N PRO A 367 2.03 -5.62 4.61
CA PRO A 367 2.28 -5.42 6.03
C PRO A 367 1.93 -6.70 6.78
N THR A 368 2.75 -7.06 7.77
CA THR A 368 2.42 -8.13 8.73
C THR A 368 1.44 -7.60 9.77
N ALA A 369 0.64 -8.49 10.37
CA ALA A 369 -0.26 -8.11 11.46
C ALA A 369 0.48 -7.44 12.62
N GLU A 370 1.70 -7.91 12.94
CA GLU A 370 2.53 -7.30 13.98
C GLU A 370 2.95 -5.86 13.63
N LEU A 371 3.42 -5.63 12.40
CA LEU A 371 3.80 -4.28 11.96
C LEU A 371 2.61 -3.33 12.03
N LEU A 372 1.46 -3.77 11.50
CA LEU A 372 0.27 -2.93 11.47
C LEU A 372 -0.28 -2.70 12.89
N SER A 373 -0.27 -3.70 13.76
CA SER A 373 -0.66 -3.56 15.17
C SER A 373 0.21 -2.52 15.89
N ASN A 374 1.53 -2.58 15.73
CA ASN A 374 2.45 -1.61 16.34
C ASN A 374 2.17 -0.17 15.86
N LEU A 375 1.98 0.02 14.54
CA LEU A 375 1.66 1.33 13.96
C LEU A 375 0.33 1.88 14.51
N LEU A 376 -0.68 1.02 14.66
CA LEU A 376 -1.98 1.43 15.21
C LEU A 376 -1.88 1.79 16.69
N LEU A 377 -1.14 1.01 17.48
CA LEU A 377 -0.92 1.29 18.91
C LEU A 377 -0.18 2.61 19.13
N GLU A 378 0.81 2.90 18.29
CA GLU A 378 1.57 4.14 18.33
C GLU A 378 0.68 5.35 18.02
N ARG A 379 -0.12 5.27 16.96
CA ARG A 379 -0.97 6.39 16.50
C ARG A 379 -2.24 6.60 17.33
N THR A 380 -2.66 5.60 18.10
CA THR A 380 -3.88 5.67 18.93
C THR A 380 -3.54 5.65 20.42
N LEU A 381 -3.32 4.46 20.98
CA LEU A 381 -3.19 4.22 22.41
C LEU A 381 -2.04 4.99 23.06
N LEU A 382 -0.84 4.92 22.47
CA LEU A 382 0.34 5.58 23.03
C LEU A 382 0.24 7.11 22.93
N LYS A 383 -0.30 7.62 21.82
CA LYS A 383 -0.56 9.05 21.64
C LYS A 383 -1.47 9.59 22.75
N ASP A 384 -2.59 8.92 23.01
CA ASP A 384 -3.54 9.31 24.08
C ASP A 384 -2.89 9.20 25.47
N TYR A 385 -2.12 8.13 25.69
CA TYR A 385 -1.42 7.91 26.96
C TYR A 385 -0.38 9.00 27.25
N TYR A 386 0.47 9.35 26.28
CA TYR A 386 1.46 10.41 26.48
C TYR A 386 0.82 11.79 26.64
N ALA A 387 -0.24 12.08 25.88
CA ALA A 387 -0.99 13.32 26.06
C ALA A 387 -1.54 13.44 27.49
N ALA A 388 -2.11 12.36 28.03
CA ALA A 388 -2.59 12.32 29.41
C ALA A 388 -1.46 12.44 30.43
N LYS A 389 -0.32 11.77 30.19
CA LYS A 389 0.85 11.83 31.06
C LYS A 389 1.40 13.26 31.15
N MET A 390 1.51 13.95 30.01
CA MET A 390 1.91 15.36 29.95
C MET A 390 0.96 16.28 30.72
N MET A 391 -0.37 16.08 30.57
CA MET A 391 -1.35 16.88 31.31
C MET A 391 -1.31 16.62 32.83
N ALA A 392 -0.91 15.42 33.25
CA ALA A 392 -0.78 15.05 34.65
C ALA A 392 0.53 15.55 35.31
N GLY A 393 1.47 16.09 34.53
CA GLY A 393 2.78 16.53 35.04
C GLY A 393 3.68 15.37 35.52
N LEU A 394 3.48 14.18 34.94
CA LEU A 394 4.28 12.96 35.16
C LEU A 394 5.27 12.77 34.00
#